data_AF-A0A3D0TQM5-F1
#
_entry.id   AF-A0A3D0TQM5-F1
#
_cell.length_a   1.000
_cell.length_b   1.000
_cell.length_c   1.000
_cell.angle_alpha   90.00
_cell.angle_beta   90.00
_cell.angle_gamma   90.00
#
_symmetry.space_group_name_H-M   'P 1'
#
loop_
_entity.id
_entity.type
_entity.pdbx_description
1 polymer ?
#
loop_
_entity_poly.entity_id
_entity_poly.type
_entity_poly.pdbx_seq_one_letter_code
_entity_poly.pdbx_strand_id
1 'polypeptide(L)'
;MTSFTFGDIFQYDDKEYIFLAETEDILYAARILNKEHTAILKKGTTAAIRRNSLMLDNLTYSFVILQTQELRERAAYFATTGKNRFDNLIFIPLNIELCEEDLKGIKDEITKKKCVSIKLKELVRDIDI
;
A
#
# COMPACT_ATOMS: atom_id res chain seq x y z
N MET A 1 11.23 11.76 -12.22
CA MET A 1 9.85 12.12 -11.88
C MET A 1 8.96 11.19 -12.64
N THR A 2 8.30 10.28 -11.94
CA THR A 2 7.27 9.46 -12.55
C THR A 2 5.97 10.25 -12.57
N SER A 3 5.17 10.17 -13.64
CA SER A 3 3.89 10.92 -13.76
C SER A 3 2.75 10.28 -12.97
N PHE A 4 3.05 9.49 -11.93
CA PHE A 4 2.06 8.81 -11.12
C PHE A 4 1.55 9.72 -10.00
N THR A 5 0.28 9.61 -9.73
CA THR A 5 -0.46 10.27 -8.66
C THR A 5 -0.82 9.26 -7.58
N PHE A 6 -1.18 9.75 -6.39
CA PHE A 6 -1.57 8.86 -5.30
C PHE A 6 -2.77 8.01 -5.69
N GLY A 7 -2.62 6.70 -5.55
CA GLY A 7 -3.63 5.73 -5.95
C GLY A 7 -3.43 5.14 -7.35
N ASP A 8 -2.53 5.69 -8.16
CA ASP A 8 -2.25 5.10 -9.48
C ASP A 8 -1.66 3.70 -9.33
N ILE A 9 -2.10 2.81 -10.19
CA ILE A 9 -1.64 1.43 -10.18
C ILE A 9 -0.62 1.24 -11.28
N PHE A 10 0.47 0.58 -10.95
CA PHE A 10 1.50 0.24 -11.91
C PHE A 10 2.02 -1.17 -11.67
N GLN A 11 2.47 -1.81 -12.73
CA GLN A 11 3.13 -3.10 -12.66
C GLN A 11 4.65 -2.90 -12.70
N TYR A 12 5.34 -3.63 -11.82
CA TYR A 12 6.78 -3.70 -11.73
C TYR A 12 7.23 -5.12 -11.40
N ASP A 13 8.16 -5.68 -12.18
CA ASP A 13 8.74 -7.03 -11.95
C ASP A 13 7.67 -8.11 -11.68
N ASP A 14 6.68 -8.13 -12.58
CA ASP A 14 5.51 -9.03 -12.57
C ASP A 14 4.54 -8.86 -11.39
N LYS A 15 4.70 -7.80 -10.59
CA LYS A 15 3.85 -7.49 -9.44
C LYS A 15 3.16 -6.17 -9.62
N GLU A 16 1.94 -6.08 -9.14
CA GLU A 16 1.16 -4.85 -9.16
C GLU A 16 1.43 -4.06 -7.88
N TYR A 17 1.51 -2.73 -8.03
CA TYR A 17 1.77 -1.79 -6.96
C TYR A 17 0.85 -0.58 -7.10
N ILE A 18 0.51 0.03 -5.97
CA ILE A 18 -0.21 1.30 -5.87
C ILE A 18 0.80 2.35 -5.50
N PHE A 19 0.88 3.40 -6.30
CA PHE A 19 1.67 4.58 -6.02
C PHE A 19 1.09 5.33 -4.83
N LEU A 20 1.94 5.69 -3.86
CA LEU A 20 1.53 6.46 -2.70
C LEU A 20 2.16 7.85 -2.76
N ALA A 21 3.48 7.90 -2.83
CA ALA A 21 4.20 9.16 -2.92
C ALA A 21 5.62 8.92 -3.45
N GLU A 22 6.20 9.92 -4.09
CA GLU A 22 7.62 9.93 -4.41
C GLU A 22 8.33 11.09 -3.70
N THR A 23 9.58 10.85 -3.33
CA THR A 23 10.55 11.86 -2.93
C THR A 23 11.77 11.73 -3.84
N GLU A 24 12.70 12.68 -3.80
CA GLU A 24 13.91 12.67 -4.64
C GLU A 24 14.73 11.37 -4.51
N ASP A 25 14.69 10.72 -3.34
CA ASP A 25 15.46 9.50 -3.06
C ASP A 25 14.62 8.22 -2.87
N ILE A 26 13.31 8.35 -2.59
CA ILE A 26 12.47 7.23 -2.15
C ILE A 26 11.11 7.28 -2.84
N LEU A 27 10.76 6.17 -3.50
CA LEU A 27 9.41 5.88 -3.97
C LEU A 27 8.66 5.03 -2.94
N TYR A 28 7.53 5.55 -2.48
CA TYR A 28 6.60 4.84 -1.61
C TYR A 28 5.49 4.24 -2.46
N ALA A 29 5.41 2.91 -2.45
CA ALA A 29 4.35 2.17 -3.13
C ALA A 29 3.84 1.03 -2.24
N ALA A 30 2.54 0.76 -2.31
CA ALA A 30 1.93 -0.41 -1.68
C ALA A 30 1.87 -1.56 -2.67
N ARG A 31 2.33 -2.74 -2.29
CA ARG A 31 2.25 -3.90 -3.17
C ARG A 31 0.85 -4.49 -3.14
N ILE A 32 0.24 -4.72 -4.29
CA ILE A 32 -1.02 -5.45 -4.37
C ILE A 32 -0.72 -6.95 -4.26
N LEU A 33 -1.37 -7.60 -3.32
CA LEU A 33 -1.25 -9.03 -3.07
C LEU A 33 -2.39 -9.80 -3.76
N ASN A 34 -2.06 -10.94 -4.32
CA ASN A 34 -3.05 -11.89 -4.82
C ASN A 34 -3.97 -12.40 -3.70
N LYS A 35 -5.11 -12.96 -4.09
CA LYS A 35 -6.14 -13.45 -3.15
C LYS A 35 -5.59 -14.48 -2.14
N GLU A 36 -4.68 -15.35 -2.59
CA GLU A 36 -4.05 -16.36 -1.72
C GLU A 36 -3.19 -15.72 -0.62
N HIS A 37 -2.31 -14.80 -1.00
CA HIS A 37 -1.48 -14.05 -0.04
C HIS A 37 -2.35 -13.18 0.88
N THR A 38 -3.40 -12.56 0.34
CA THR A 38 -4.37 -11.79 1.10
C THR A 38 -5.08 -12.65 2.14
N ALA A 39 -5.49 -13.88 1.78
CA ALA A 39 -6.12 -14.81 2.70
C ALA A 39 -5.17 -15.27 3.83
N ILE A 40 -3.88 -15.50 3.51
CA ILE A 40 -2.85 -15.82 4.50
C ILE A 40 -2.67 -14.66 5.48
N LEU A 41 -2.57 -13.44 4.96
CA LEU A 41 -2.37 -12.22 5.75
C LEU A 41 -3.58 -11.93 6.65
N LYS A 42 -4.79 -12.10 6.12
CA LYS A 42 -6.05 -11.99 6.87
C LYS A 42 -6.13 -13.05 7.97
N LYS A 43 -5.82 -14.32 7.68
CA LYS A 43 -5.80 -15.39 8.69
C LYS A 43 -4.77 -15.14 9.79
N GLY A 44 -3.56 -14.68 9.43
CA GLY A 44 -2.51 -14.33 10.37
C GLY A 44 -2.92 -13.18 11.30
N THR A 45 -3.53 -12.13 10.73
CA THR A 45 -4.03 -10.98 11.47
C THR A 45 -5.17 -11.39 12.43
N THR A 46 -6.15 -12.14 11.95
CA THR A 46 -7.27 -12.64 12.79
C THR A 46 -6.77 -13.53 13.93
N ALA A 47 -5.78 -14.40 13.67
CA ALA A 47 -5.18 -15.23 14.69
C ALA A 47 -4.40 -14.40 15.74
N ALA A 48 -3.71 -13.34 15.31
CA ALA A 48 -3.00 -12.42 16.20
C ALA A 48 -3.97 -11.59 17.07
N ILE A 49 -5.07 -11.10 16.48
CA ILE A 49 -6.17 -10.42 17.20
C ILE A 49 -6.73 -11.36 18.27
N ARG A 50 -7.06 -12.60 17.89
CA ARG A 50 -7.65 -13.59 18.81
C ARG A 50 -6.71 -13.96 19.96
N ARG A 51 -5.39 -13.91 19.74
CA ARG A 51 -4.38 -14.15 20.79
C ARG A 51 -4.11 -12.93 21.67
N ASN A 52 -4.82 -11.81 21.46
CA ASN A 52 -4.69 -10.58 22.25
C ASN A 52 -3.23 -10.10 22.36
N SER A 53 -2.45 -10.33 21.30
CA SER A 53 -1.04 -9.98 21.30
C SER A 53 -0.93 -8.48 21.12
N LEU A 54 -0.34 -7.81 22.11
CA LEU A 54 0.14 -6.41 22.07
C LEU A 54 0.98 -6.08 20.81
N MET A 55 1.38 -7.11 20.06
CA MET A 55 1.93 -6.97 18.71
C MET A 55 0.95 -6.40 17.67
N LEU A 56 -0.34 -6.19 17.93
CA LEU A 56 -1.23 -5.54 16.94
C LEU A 56 -0.88 -4.07 16.67
N ASP A 57 -0.43 -3.35 17.69
CA ASP A 57 0.02 -1.95 17.55
C ASP A 57 1.36 -1.87 16.79
N ASN A 58 2.15 -2.96 16.86
CA ASN A 58 3.48 -3.12 16.27
C ASN A 58 3.51 -4.06 15.06
N LEU A 59 2.36 -4.54 14.60
CA LEU A 59 2.27 -5.46 13.48
C LEU A 59 2.60 -4.61 12.26
N THR A 60 3.81 -4.83 11.75
CA THR A 60 4.46 -4.31 10.54
C THR A 60 3.64 -4.55 9.26
N TYR A 61 2.38 -4.92 9.40
CA TYR A 61 1.42 -5.21 8.37
C TYR A 61 0.38 -4.10 8.39
N SER A 62 0.76 -2.95 7.85
CA SER A 62 -0.24 -2.05 7.28
C SER A 62 -0.72 -2.73 6.00
N PHE A 63 -2.03 -2.94 5.86
CA PHE A 63 -2.62 -3.40 4.62
C PHE A 63 -4.07 -2.95 4.51
N VAL A 64 -4.51 -2.59 3.31
CA VAL A 64 -5.91 -2.23 3.03
C VAL A 64 -6.48 -3.26 2.07
N ILE A 65 -7.66 -3.80 2.38
CA ILE A 65 -8.38 -4.68 1.46
C ILE A 65 -9.09 -3.79 0.45
N LEU A 66 -8.72 -3.96 -0.83
CA LEU A 66 -9.26 -3.18 -1.92
C LEU A 66 -10.69 -3.66 -2.25
N GLN A 67 -11.58 -2.70 -2.43
CA GLN A 67 -12.98 -2.91 -2.81
C GLN A 67 -13.22 -2.64 -4.30
N THR A 68 -12.29 -1.97 -4.97
CA THR A 68 -12.28 -1.71 -6.41
C THR A 68 -12.57 -2.99 -7.19
N GLN A 69 -13.50 -2.94 -8.14
CA GLN A 69 -14.06 -4.12 -8.80
C GLN A 69 -13.00 -5.04 -9.42
N GLU A 70 -11.95 -4.47 -10.03
CA GLU A 70 -10.83 -5.21 -10.64
C GLU A 70 -9.90 -5.87 -9.62
N LEU A 71 -9.84 -5.32 -8.40
CA LEU A 71 -8.91 -5.71 -7.33
C LEU A 71 -9.63 -6.27 -6.11
N ARG A 72 -10.91 -6.58 -6.25
CA ARG A 72 -11.76 -7.00 -5.15
C ARG A 72 -11.16 -8.25 -4.49
N GLU A 73 -11.07 -8.20 -3.16
CA GLU A 73 -10.46 -9.24 -2.31
C GLU A 73 -8.92 -9.33 -2.39
N ARG A 74 -8.25 -8.35 -3.02
CA ARG A 74 -6.79 -8.19 -2.94
C ARG A 74 -6.43 -7.20 -1.84
N ALA A 75 -5.26 -7.40 -1.24
CA ALA A 75 -4.73 -6.49 -0.21
C ALA A 75 -3.63 -5.60 -0.78
N ALA A 76 -3.77 -4.29 -0.60
CA ALA A 76 -2.67 -3.34 -0.72
C ALA A 76 -1.80 -3.46 0.52
N TYR A 77 -0.62 -4.07 0.39
CA TYR A 77 0.31 -4.31 1.48
C TYR A 77 1.41 -3.24 1.49
N PHE A 78 1.50 -2.49 2.58
CA PHE A 78 2.48 -1.44 2.79
C PHE A 78 3.73 -2.04 3.45
N ALA A 79 4.43 -2.94 2.77
CA ALA A 79 5.80 -3.25 3.14
C ALA A 79 6.71 -2.16 2.57
N THR A 80 7.66 -1.71 3.39
CA THR A 80 8.74 -0.81 2.98
C THR A 80 9.29 -1.26 1.64
N THR A 81 9.03 -0.48 0.59
CA THR A 81 9.81 -0.55 -0.64
C THR A 81 11.25 -0.30 -0.20
N GLY A 82 12.08 -1.33 -0.26
CA GLY A 82 13.45 -1.25 0.22
C GLY A 82 14.19 -0.07 -0.43
N LYS A 83 15.37 0.28 0.11
CA LYS A 83 16.32 1.23 -0.50
C LYS A 83 16.82 0.82 -1.91
N ASN A 84 16.11 -0.06 -2.62
CA ASN A 84 16.36 -0.32 -4.02
C ASN A 84 15.90 0.91 -4.78
N ARG A 85 16.88 1.76 -5.10
CA ARG A 85 16.74 2.87 -6.02
C ARG A 85 15.96 2.39 -7.23
N PHE A 86 14.83 3.04 -7.49
CA PHE A 86 14.01 2.75 -8.65
C PHE A 86 14.58 3.40 -9.94
N ASP A 87 15.86 3.80 -9.90
CA ASP A 87 16.60 4.28 -11.06
C ASP A 87 16.59 3.20 -12.16
N ASN A 88 16.00 3.55 -13.31
CA ASN A 88 15.84 2.74 -14.54
C ASN A 88 14.79 1.62 -14.55
N LEU A 89 13.79 1.65 -13.67
CA LEU A 89 12.72 0.64 -13.70
C LEU A 89 11.59 1.06 -14.64
N ILE A 90 11.20 0.16 -15.54
CA ILE A 90 10.04 0.34 -16.41
C ILE A 90 8.79 0.06 -15.57
N PHE A 91 8.11 1.13 -15.18
CA PHE A 91 6.79 1.05 -14.57
C PHE A 91 5.75 1.01 -15.68
N ILE A 92 4.96 -0.05 -15.72
CA ILE A 92 3.86 -0.17 -16.67
C ILE A 92 2.62 0.37 -15.98
N PRO A 93 2.08 1.55 -16.35
CA PRO A 93 0.84 2.04 -15.78
C PRO A 93 -0.28 1.03 -16.08
N LEU A 94 -1.01 0.66 -15.05
CA LEU A 94 -2.25 -0.07 -15.18
C LEU A 94 -3.37 0.97 -15.15
N ASN A 95 -4.19 1.01 -16.20
CA ASN A 95 -5.32 1.94 -16.31
C ASN A 95 -6.50 1.51 -15.43
N ILE A 96 -6.21 1.27 -14.15
CA ILE A 96 -7.14 0.83 -13.11
C ILE A 96 -7.25 1.99 -12.13
N GLU A 97 -8.45 2.54 -12.00
CA GLU A 97 -8.73 3.62 -11.06
C GLU A 97 -9.24 3.03 -9.74
N LEU A 98 -8.57 3.35 -8.64
CA LEU A 98 -9.03 2.99 -7.31
C LEU A 98 -10.26 3.82 -6.94
N CYS A 99 -11.26 3.19 -6.33
CA CYS A 99 -12.41 3.90 -5.78
C CYS A 99 -11.98 4.83 -4.62
N GLU A 100 -12.68 5.95 -4.43
CA GLU A 100 -12.44 6.90 -3.33
C GLU A 100 -12.39 6.22 -1.95
N GLU A 101 -13.20 5.18 -1.73
CA GLU A 101 -13.18 4.41 -0.48
C GLU A 101 -11.84 3.72 -0.23
N ASP A 102 -11.22 3.16 -1.27
CA ASP A 102 -9.91 2.51 -1.19
C ASP A 102 -8.82 3.55 -0.97
N LEU A 103 -8.87 4.68 -1.69
CA LEU A 103 -7.95 5.81 -1.53
C LEU A 103 -7.99 6.37 -0.11
N LYS A 104 -9.20 6.56 0.42
CA LYS A 104 -9.42 7.02 1.79
C LYS A 104 -8.94 6.00 2.81
N GLY A 105 -9.20 4.72 2.59
CA GLY A 105 -8.69 3.63 3.43
C GLY A 105 -7.16 3.60 3.48
N ILE A 106 -6.51 3.75 2.32
CA ILE A 106 -5.05 3.83 2.18
C ILE A 106 -4.51 5.05 2.96
N LYS A 107 -5.08 6.23 2.76
CA LYS A 107 -4.68 7.47 3.47
C LYS A 107 -4.88 7.33 4.99
N ASP A 108 -6.00 6.76 5.41
CA ASP A 108 -6.32 6.55 6.83
C ASP A 108 -5.33 5.58 7.48
N GLU A 109 -5.01 4.48 6.82
CA GLU A 109 -4.03 3.49 7.29
C GLU A 109 -2.62 4.10 7.40
N ILE A 110 -2.20 4.88 6.40
CA ILE A 110 -0.91 5.58 6.38
C ILE A 110 -0.82 6.59 7.53
N THR A 111 -1.87 7.40 7.73
CA THR A 111 -1.88 8.46 8.73
C THR A 111 -2.01 7.92 10.16
N LYS A 112 -2.89 6.93 10.39
CA LYS A 112 -3.17 6.39 11.73
C LYS A 112 -2.13 5.40 12.24
N LYS A 113 -1.53 4.57 11.39
CA LYS A 113 -0.56 3.55 11.85
C LYS A 113 0.77 4.18 12.26
N LYS A 114 1.29 3.85 13.44
CA LYS A 114 2.61 4.32 13.93
C LYS A 114 3.79 3.77 13.12
N CYS A 115 3.61 2.63 12.46
CA CYS A 115 4.68 1.91 11.74
C CYS A 115 5.03 2.51 10.36
N VAL A 116 4.33 3.56 9.93
CA VAL A 116 4.54 4.19 8.62
C VAL A 116 5.48 5.38 8.75
N SER A 117 6.39 5.54 7.78
CA SER A 117 7.39 6.61 7.77
C SER A 117 6.73 7.99 7.90
N ILE A 118 7.25 8.84 8.80
CA ILE A 118 6.73 10.20 9.05
C ILE A 118 6.65 11.00 7.74
N LYS A 119 7.69 10.92 6.89
CA LYS A 119 7.71 11.56 5.57
C LYS A 119 6.53 11.15 4.69
N LEU A 120 6.20 9.86 4.63
CA LEU A 120 5.05 9.38 3.85
C LEU A 120 3.74 9.92 4.40
N LYS A 121 3.61 10.05 5.73
CA LYS A 121 2.42 10.65 6.34
C LYS A 121 2.26 12.10 5.94
N GLU A 122 3.34 12.87 5.93
CA GLU A 122 3.31 14.27 5.53
C GLU A 122 2.92 14.42 4.06
N LEU A 123 3.51 13.61 3.17
CA LEU A 123 3.21 13.61 1.74
C LEU A 123 1.76 13.24 1.44
N VAL A 124 1.23 12.22 2.10
CA VAL A 124 -0.15 11.71 1.87
C VAL A 124 -1.20 12.56 2.59
N ARG A 125 -0.81 13.32 3.62
CA ARG A 125 -1.74 14.19 4.35
C ARG A 125 -2.25 15.34 3.48
N ASP A 126 -1.39 15.88 2.62
CA ASP A 126 -1.67 17.03 1.75
C ASP A 126 -2.51 16.67 0.52
N ILE A 127 -2.69 15.37 0.25
CA ILE A 127 -3.44 14.89 -0.92
C ILE A 127 -4.93 15.05 -0.68
N ASP A 128 -5.61 15.85 -1.50
CA ASP A 128 -7.07 15.94 -1.54
C ASP A 128 -7.61 14.67 -2.22
N ILE A 129 -8.45 13.92 -1.49
CA ILE A 129 -9.10 12.68 -1.96
C ILE A 129 -10.60 12.94 -1.91
#